data_AF-A0A380C9H4-F1
#
_entry.id   AF-A0A380C9H4-F1
#
_cell.length_a   1.000
_cell.length_b   1.000
_cell.length_c   1.000
_cell.angle_alpha   90.00
_cell.angle_beta   90.00
_cell.angle_gamma   90.00
#
_symmetry.space_group_name_H-M   'P 1'
#
loop_
_entity.id
_entity.type
_entity.pdbx_description
1 polymer ?
#
loop_
_entity_poly.entity_id
_entity_poly.type
_entity_poly.pdbx_seq_one_letter_code
_entity_poly.pdbx_strand_id
1 'polypeptide(L)'
;MRLYIKNRKFPFHDISYTITGIVYTVVPFLTLIGLAFVHGKFNFYIPLGYLILQWSNDTGAYLAGRSFGKRKLFERISPNKTWEGFIGGVLLAVVVALNLEQYFGSIEKWQWVVVALTIGVFGTLGDLVESMLKRSLDVKDSGKIMPGHGGFLDRFDGVLIAAPLVYIFLLLV
;
A
#
# COMPACT_ATOMS: atom_id res chain seq x y z
N MET A 1 14.01 25.73 10.82
CA MET A 1 15.27 26.36 11.27
C MET A 1 16.42 25.34 11.25
N ARG A 2 16.77 24.78 10.07
CA ARG A 2 17.92 23.86 9.86
C ARG A 2 18.76 24.22 8.63
N LEU A 3 18.41 25.32 7.94
CA LEU A 3 19.03 25.77 6.69
C LEU A 3 20.34 26.56 6.87
N TYR A 4 20.66 26.99 8.09
CA TYR A 4 21.82 27.86 8.38
C TYR A 4 23.05 27.14 8.96
N ILE A 5 23.13 25.80 8.84
CA ILE A 5 24.31 25.06 9.29
C ILE A 5 25.33 25.02 8.16
N LYS A 6 26.35 25.86 8.30
CA LYS A 6 27.44 26.23 7.37
C LYS A 6 28.28 25.07 6.77
N ASN A 7 27.97 23.81 7.06
CA ASN A 7 28.81 22.63 6.75
C ASN A 7 28.07 21.45 6.07
N ARG A 8 26.85 21.64 5.55
CA ARG A 8 26.15 20.58 4.78
C ARG A 8 26.50 20.69 3.29
N LYS A 9 27.20 19.68 2.75
CA LYS A 9 27.68 19.65 1.36
C LYS A 9 26.57 19.66 0.29
N PHE A 10 25.31 19.34 0.64
CA PHE A 10 24.17 19.27 -0.31
C PHE A 10 22.82 19.67 0.32
N PRO A 11 22.53 20.97 0.51
CA PRO A 11 21.29 21.44 1.16
C PRO A 11 20.01 21.08 0.39
N PHE A 12 20.08 20.95 -0.94
CA PHE A 12 18.93 20.55 -1.75
C PHE A 12 18.50 19.10 -1.50
N HIS A 13 19.43 18.17 -1.26
CA HIS A 13 19.08 16.78 -0.96
C HIS A 13 18.31 16.67 0.36
N ASP A 14 18.72 17.40 1.41
CA ASP A 14 18.03 17.41 2.70
C ASP A 14 16.57 17.91 2.57
N ILE A 15 16.34 18.94 1.74
CA ILE A 15 15.01 19.44 1.42
C ILE A 15 14.21 18.38 0.64
N SER A 16 14.80 17.79 -0.40
CA SER A 16 14.16 16.74 -1.21
C SER A 16 13.72 15.55 -0.36
N TYR A 17 14.58 15.03 0.53
CA TYR A 17 14.21 13.92 1.41
C TYR A 17 13.04 14.28 2.34
N THR A 18 13.04 15.50 2.88
CA THR A 18 11.97 15.96 3.77
C THR A 18 10.65 16.11 3.03
N ILE A 19 10.65 16.75 1.86
CA ILE A 19 9.44 16.95 1.05
C ILE A 19 8.93 15.60 0.55
N THR A 20 9.79 14.75 0.00
CA THR A 20 9.40 13.43 -0.50
C THR A 20 8.84 12.57 0.62
N GLY A 21 9.41 12.58 1.82
CA GLY A 21 8.87 11.86 2.97
C GLY A 21 7.47 12.34 3.36
N ILE A 22 7.26 13.67 3.42
CA ILE A 22 5.95 14.25 3.71
C ILE A 22 4.93 13.84 2.64
N VAL A 23 5.28 13.97 1.35
CA VAL A 23 4.37 13.62 0.25
C VAL A 23 4.06 12.13 0.26
N TYR A 24 5.07 11.28 0.43
CA TYR A 24 4.93 9.82 0.46
C TYR A 24 4.04 9.32 1.60
N THR A 25 4.05 9.99 2.75
CA THR A 25 3.20 9.61 3.87
C THR A 25 1.84 10.30 3.83
N VAL A 26 1.80 11.62 3.66
CA VAL A 26 0.58 12.42 3.85
C VAL A 26 -0.42 12.22 2.72
N VAL A 27 0.03 12.22 1.46
CA VAL A 27 -0.90 12.12 0.31
C VAL A 27 -1.70 10.82 0.36
N PRO A 28 -1.10 9.64 0.60
CA PRO A 28 -1.88 8.42 0.67
C PRO A 28 -2.90 8.38 1.80
N PHE A 29 -2.53 8.83 3.01
CA PHE A 29 -3.48 8.89 4.12
C PHE A 29 -4.63 9.88 3.84
N LEU A 30 -4.35 11.01 3.19
CA LEU A 30 -5.40 11.94 2.75
C LEU A 30 -6.32 11.30 1.73
N THR A 31 -5.78 10.55 0.75
CA THR A 31 -6.61 9.85 -0.25
C THR A 31 -7.41 8.71 0.36
N LEU A 32 -6.87 8.01 1.37
CA LEU A 32 -7.59 6.98 2.11
C LEU A 32 -8.79 7.58 2.88
N ILE A 33 -8.62 8.76 3.48
CA ILE A 33 -9.74 9.51 4.07
C ILE A 33 -10.70 9.99 2.97
N GLY A 34 -10.17 10.46 1.84
CA GLY A 34 -10.92 10.90 0.67
C GLY A 34 -11.84 9.82 0.10
N LEU A 35 -11.45 8.53 0.19
CA LEU A 35 -12.30 7.41 -0.23
C LEU A 35 -13.65 7.39 0.50
N ALA A 36 -13.73 7.92 1.72
CA ALA A 36 -14.98 8.03 2.43
C ALA A 36 -15.94 9.08 1.85
N PHE A 37 -15.47 9.96 0.96
CA PHE A 37 -16.23 11.11 0.45
C PHE A 37 -16.33 11.15 -1.08
N VAL A 38 -16.03 10.05 -1.77
CA VAL A 38 -16.01 9.97 -3.26
C VAL A 38 -17.29 10.52 -3.89
N HIS A 39 -18.46 10.17 -3.37
CA HIS A 39 -19.76 10.61 -3.90
C HIS A 39 -20.31 11.86 -3.17
N GLY A 40 -19.45 12.65 -2.52
CA GLY A 40 -19.82 13.87 -1.79
C GLY A 40 -20.53 13.65 -0.45
N LYS A 41 -21.00 12.43 -0.17
CA LYS A 41 -21.52 12.01 1.15
C LYS A 41 -20.55 11.04 1.81
N PHE A 42 -20.48 11.12 3.14
CA PHE A 42 -19.67 10.19 3.92
C PHE A 42 -20.20 8.75 3.76
N ASN A 43 -19.33 7.86 3.27
CA ASN A 43 -19.57 6.44 3.13
C ASN A 43 -18.33 5.66 3.62
N PHE A 44 -18.45 5.05 4.80
CA PHE A 44 -17.35 4.28 5.40
C PHE A 44 -17.13 2.91 4.74
N TYR A 45 -18.07 2.41 3.93
CA TYR A 45 -17.95 1.09 3.29
C TYR A 45 -16.85 1.06 2.23
N ILE A 46 -16.59 2.17 1.53
CA ILE A 46 -15.53 2.25 0.51
C ILE A 46 -14.13 2.09 1.14
N PRO A 47 -13.71 2.91 2.12
CA PRO A 47 -12.41 2.73 2.77
C PRO A 47 -12.33 1.42 3.56
N LEU A 48 -13.43 0.92 4.14
CA LEU A 48 -13.46 -0.39 4.79
C LEU A 48 -13.24 -1.52 3.78
N GLY A 49 -13.92 -1.49 2.64
CA GLY A 49 -13.75 -2.48 1.58
C GLY A 49 -12.35 -2.45 0.99
N TYR A 50 -11.75 -1.27 0.84
CA TYR A 50 -10.33 -1.14 0.49
C TYR A 50 -9.43 -1.90 1.46
N LEU A 51 -9.61 -1.71 2.78
CA LEU A 51 -8.82 -2.40 3.80
C LEU A 51 -9.06 -3.92 3.78
N ILE A 52 -10.30 -4.36 3.61
CA ILE A 52 -10.65 -5.78 3.47
C ILE A 52 -9.94 -6.40 2.27
N LEU A 53 -9.91 -5.71 1.12
CA LEU A 53 -9.22 -6.17 -0.07
C LEU A 53 -7.70 -6.22 0.12
N GLN A 54 -7.11 -5.22 0.78
CA GLN A 54 -5.69 -5.23 1.14
C GLN A 54 -5.35 -6.43 2.03
N TRP A 55 -6.10 -6.64 3.10
CA TRP A 55 -5.86 -7.78 4.00
C TRP A 55 -6.10 -9.13 3.33
N SER A 56 -7.09 -9.20 2.43
CA SER A 56 -7.35 -10.39 1.63
C SER A 56 -6.19 -10.68 0.68
N ASN A 57 -5.65 -9.64 0.02
CA ASN A 57 -4.47 -9.76 -0.83
C ASN A 57 -3.26 -10.26 -0.03
N ASP A 58 -2.98 -9.68 1.12
CA ASP A 58 -1.82 -10.05 1.95
C ASP A 58 -1.95 -11.48 2.48
N THR A 59 -3.16 -11.87 2.90
CA THR A 59 -3.47 -13.24 3.35
C THR A 59 -3.30 -14.24 2.21
N GLY A 60 -3.86 -13.94 1.03
CA GLY A 60 -3.75 -14.80 -0.14
C GLY A 60 -2.30 -14.95 -0.59
N ALA A 61 -1.54 -13.86 -0.56
CA ALA A 61 -0.13 -13.85 -0.91
C ALA A 61 0.72 -14.65 0.07
N TYR A 62 0.44 -14.55 1.36
CA TYR A 62 1.10 -15.36 2.38
C TYR A 62 0.79 -16.86 2.22
N LEU A 63 -0.48 -17.23 2.07
CA LEU A 63 -0.90 -18.64 1.95
C LEU A 63 -0.37 -19.28 0.66
N ALA A 64 -0.54 -18.63 -0.49
CA ALA A 64 -0.04 -19.14 -1.76
C ALA A 64 1.48 -19.10 -1.83
N GLY A 65 2.11 -18.04 -1.29
CA GLY A 65 3.56 -17.90 -1.23
C GLY A 65 4.20 -18.98 -0.35
N ARG A 66 3.59 -19.33 0.78
CA ARG A 66 4.10 -20.38 1.67
C ARG A 66 3.89 -21.79 1.10
N SER A 67 2.74 -22.05 0.48
CA SER A 67 2.41 -23.40 -0.02
C SER A 67 3.00 -23.71 -1.40
N PHE A 68 3.11 -22.70 -2.27
CA PHE A 68 3.48 -22.88 -3.67
C PHE A 68 4.64 -22.00 -4.13
N GLY A 69 5.19 -21.15 -3.27
CA GLY A 69 6.26 -20.21 -3.62
C GLY A 69 7.53 -20.92 -4.07
N LYS A 70 7.79 -20.85 -5.38
CA LYS A 70 9.00 -21.42 -5.99
C LYS A 70 9.82 -20.33 -6.67
N ARG A 71 9.16 -19.37 -7.33
CA ARG A 71 9.81 -18.30 -8.08
C ARG A 71 9.77 -17.01 -7.29
N LYS A 72 10.93 -16.55 -6.83
CA LYS A 72 11.04 -15.26 -6.14
C LYS A 72 10.74 -14.10 -7.08
N LEU A 73 10.05 -13.10 -6.55
CA LEU A 73 9.63 -11.91 -7.28
C LEU A 73 10.76 -10.88 -7.34
N PHE A 74 11.35 -10.53 -6.19
CA PHE A 74 12.43 -9.55 -6.07
C PHE A 74 13.50 -9.97 -5.06
N GLU A 75 14.40 -10.88 -5.43
CA GLU A 75 15.39 -11.46 -4.51
C GLU A 75 16.27 -10.43 -3.80
N ARG A 76 16.69 -9.38 -4.52
CA ARG A 76 17.60 -8.35 -4.01
C ARG A 76 16.95 -7.42 -2.97
N ILE A 77 15.64 -7.20 -3.08
CA ILE A 77 14.91 -6.20 -2.28
C ILE A 77 14.08 -6.89 -1.19
N SER A 78 13.34 -7.93 -1.56
CA SER A 78 12.46 -8.70 -0.67
C SER A 78 12.55 -10.20 -1.00
N PRO A 79 13.45 -10.94 -0.32
CA PRO A 79 13.75 -12.33 -0.66
C PRO A 79 12.60 -13.31 -0.41
N ASN A 80 11.57 -12.88 0.32
CA ASN A 80 10.44 -13.72 0.72
C ASN A 80 9.22 -13.57 -0.21
N LYS A 81 9.18 -12.57 -1.11
CA LYS A 81 8.07 -12.41 -2.05
C LYS A 81 8.24 -13.34 -3.25
N THR A 82 7.16 -14.02 -3.63
CA THR A 82 7.13 -14.96 -4.76
C THR A 82 6.04 -14.59 -5.77
N TRP A 83 6.23 -14.99 -7.03
CA TRP A 83 5.22 -14.80 -8.08
C TRP A 83 3.94 -15.57 -7.78
N GLU A 84 4.06 -16.77 -7.23
CA GLU A 84 2.90 -17.59 -6.84
C GLU A 84 2.12 -16.94 -5.69
N GLY A 85 2.83 -16.32 -4.73
CA GLY A 85 2.22 -15.49 -3.71
C GLY A 85 1.47 -14.30 -4.31
N PHE A 86 2.12 -13.51 -5.16
CA PHE A 86 1.48 -12.37 -5.82
C PHE A 86 0.17 -12.75 -6.52
N ILE A 87 0.19 -13.82 -7.33
CA ILE A 87 -1.00 -14.30 -8.05
C ILE A 87 -2.07 -14.78 -7.06
N GLY A 88 -1.69 -15.53 -6.01
CA GLY A 88 -2.63 -16.00 -4.99
C GLY A 88 -3.29 -14.88 -4.20
N GLY A 89 -2.55 -13.80 -3.89
CA GLY A 89 -3.08 -12.59 -3.26
C GLY A 89 -4.12 -11.90 -4.13
N VAL A 90 -3.76 -11.64 -5.39
CA VAL A 90 -4.66 -11.00 -6.37
C VAL A 90 -5.94 -11.82 -6.55
N LEU A 91 -5.81 -13.14 -6.73
CA LEU A 91 -6.96 -14.03 -6.91
C LEU A 91 -7.90 -14.01 -5.68
N LEU A 92 -7.34 -14.08 -4.47
CA LEU A 92 -8.16 -14.03 -3.26
C LEU A 92 -8.85 -12.66 -3.11
N ALA A 93 -8.15 -11.56 -3.37
CA ALA A 93 -8.72 -10.23 -3.35
C ALA A 93 -9.84 -10.06 -4.37
N VAL A 94 -9.68 -10.57 -5.60
CA VAL A 94 -10.74 -10.54 -6.63
C VAL A 94 -11.97 -11.35 -6.22
N VAL A 95 -11.78 -12.53 -5.63
CA VAL A 95 -12.90 -13.34 -5.11
C VAL A 95 -13.67 -12.57 -4.03
N VAL A 96 -12.96 -11.91 -3.11
CA VAL A 96 -13.59 -11.06 -2.09
C VAL A 96 -14.29 -9.86 -2.72
N ALA A 97 -13.68 -9.20 -3.70
CA ALA A 97 -14.25 -8.06 -4.42
C ALA A 97 -15.57 -8.38 -5.12
N LEU A 98 -15.67 -9.55 -5.76
CA LEU A 98 -16.92 -10.02 -6.38
C LEU A 98 -18.07 -10.20 -5.38
N ASN A 99 -17.74 -10.32 -4.10
CA ASN A 99 -18.73 -10.47 -3.03
C ASN A 99 -19.00 -9.17 -2.27
N LEU A 100 -18.14 -8.14 -2.35
CA LEU A 100 -18.29 -6.92 -1.56
C LEU A 100 -19.51 -6.08 -1.93
N GLU A 101 -19.87 -6.04 -3.21
CA GLU A 101 -21.03 -5.28 -3.69
C GLU A 101 -22.33 -5.73 -3.01
N GLN A 102 -22.53 -7.04 -2.81
CA GLN A 102 -23.74 -7.59 -2.19
C GLN A 102 -23.90 -7.19 -0.71
N TYR A 103 -22.80 -6.90 -0.02
CA TYR A 103 -22.79 -6.53 1.40
C TYR A 103 -22.84 -5.02 1.62
N PHE A 104 -22.17 -4.25 0.75
CA PHE A 104 -21.96 -2.83 0.96
C PHE A 104 -22.79 -1.93 0.03
N GLY A 105 -23.19 -2.42 -1.16
CA GLY A 105 -24.01 -1.69 -2.13
C GLY A 105 -23.48 -0.29 -2.52
N SER A 106 -22.19 -0.03 -2.29
CA SER A 106 -21.63 1.33 -2.32
C SER A 106 -21.06 1.71 -3.68
N ILE A 107 -20.49 0.72 -4.38
CA ILE A 107 -19.95 0.83 -5.74
C ILE A 107 -20.27 -0.49 -6.46
N GLU A 108 -20.33 -0.45 -7.79
CA GLU A 108 -20.65 -1.59 -8.65
C GLU A 108 -19.59 -2.70 -8.56
N LYS A 109 -20.00 -3.94 -8.85
CA LYS A 109 -19.13 -5.12 -8.79
C LYS A 109 -17.85 -4.98 -9.62
N TRP A 110 -17.93 -4.40 -10.82
CA TRP A 110 -16.73 -4.22 -11.66
C TRP A 110 -15.76 -3.19 -11.06
N GLN A 111 -16.27 -2.16 -10.39
CA GLN A 111 -15.44 -1.16 -9.69
C GLN A 111 -14.65 -1.83 -8.57
N TRP A 112 -15.29 -2.68 -7.76
CA TRP A 112 -14.59 -3.47 -6.73
C TRP A 112 -13.49 -4.37 -7.31
N VAL A 113 -13.71 -4.99 -8.45
CA VAL A 113 -12.69 -5.82 -9.12
C VAL A 113 -11.50 -4.97 -9.55
N VAL A 114 -11.73 -3.79 -10.14
CA VAL A 114 -10.64 -2.86 -10.52
C VAL A 114 -9.87 -2.38 -9.29
N VAL A 115 -10.57 -2.11 -8.18
CA VAL A 115 -9.93 -1.77 -6.89
C VAL A 115 -9.04 -2.91 -6.40
N ALA A 116 -9.52 -4.16 -6.42
CA ALA A 116 -8.73 -5.32 -6.00
C ALA A 116 -7.49 -5.54 -6.88
N LEU A 117 -7.60 -5.38 -8.20
CA LEU A 117 -6.47 -5.47 -9.12
C LEU A 117 -5.45 -4.36 -8.86
N THR A 118 -5.93 -3.14 -8.62
CA THR A 118 -5.08 -1.99 -8.28
C THR A 118 -4.32 -2.24 -6.98
N ILE A 119 -5.01 -2.71 -5.94
CA ILE A 119 -4.40 -3.10 -4.66
C ILE A 119 -3.37 -4.20 -4.85
N GLY A 120 -3.69 -5.25 -5.60
CA GLY A 120 -2.77 -6.36 -5.81
C GLY A 120 -1.45 -5.91 -6.45
N VAL A 121 -1.53 -5.13 -7.53
CA VAL A 121 -0.35 -4.62 -8.25
C VAL A 121 0.37 -3.55 -7.43
N PHE A 122 -0.31 -2.47 -7.08
CA PHE A 122 0.31 -1.29 -6.50
C PHE A 122 0.58 -1.42 -5.00
N GLY A 123 -0.18 -2.26 -4.29
CA GLY A 123 0.16 -2.63 -2.92
C GLY A 123 1.45 -3.44 -2.87
N THR A 124 1.62 -4.40 -3.77
CA THR A 124 2.89 -5.14 -3.87
C THR A 124 4.06 -4.22 -4.22
N LEU A 125 3.85 -3.24 -5.11
CA LEU A 125 4.85 -2.22 -5.44
C LEU A 125 5.16 -1.30 -4.25
N GLY A 126 4.17 -0.91 -3.46
CA GLY A 126 4.32 -0.13 -2.22
C GLY A 126 5.29 -0.78 -1.25
N ASP A 127 5.04 -2.04 -0.90
CA ASP A 127 5.92 -2.81 -0.02
C ASP A 127 7.36 -2.89 -0.54
N LEU A 128 7.53 -2.95 -1.86
CA LEU A 128 8.85 -3.03 -2.49
C LEU A 128 9.57 -1.68 -2.45
N VAL A 129 8.86 -0.58 -2.72
CA VAL A 129 9.41 0.78 -2.60
C VAL A 129 9.83 1.05 -1.16
N GLU A 130 9.00 0.68 -0.18
CA GLU A 130 9.36 0.81 1.22
C GLU A 130 10.55 -0.08 1.59
N SER A 131 10.55 -1.33 1.15
CA SER A 131 11.70 -2.23 1.34
C SER A 131 12.98 -1.63 0.76
N MET A 132 12.93 -1.04 -0.43
CA MET A 132 14.07 -0.34 -1.04
C MET A 132 14.52 0.86 -0.22
N LEU A 133 13.60 1.69 0.26
CA LEU A 133 13.91 2.86 1.09
C LEU A 133 14.65 2.43 2.37
N LYS A 134 14.15 1.39 3.05
CA LYS A 134 14.78 0.82 4.24
C LYS A 134 16.21 0.33 3.96
N ARG A 135 16.41 -0.42 2.86
CA ARG A 135 17.75 -0.88 2.44
C ARG A 135 18.69 0.26 2.06
N SER A 136 18.19 1.35 1.48
CA SER A 136 19.01 2.51 1.12
C SER A 136 19.57 3.26 2.32
N LEU A 137 18.90 3.15 3.47
CA LEU A 137 19.27 3.76 4.74
C LEU A 137 19.97 2.78 5.70
N ASP A 138 20.27 1.56 5.23
CA ASP A 138 20.83 0.45 6.02
C ASP A 138 20.02 0.11 7.30
N VAL A 139 18.69 0.32 7.23
CA VAL A 139 17.75 -0.03 8.28
C VAL A 139 16.82 -1.16 7.82
N LYS A 140 16.31 -1.94 8.77
CA LYS A 140 15.38 -3.03 8.49
C LYS A 140 13.91 -2.65 8.71
N ASP A 141 13.65 -1.85 9.73
CA ASP A 141 12.33 -1.42 10.16
C ASP A 141 12.24 0.11 10.10
N SER A 142 11.07 0.64 9.74
CA SER A 142 10.84 2.10 9.64
C SER A 142 10.87 2.81 11.01
N GLY A 143 10.79 2.07 12.11
CA GLY A 143 10.87 2.58 13.48
C GLY A 143 10.70 1.48 14.53
N LYS A 144 10.62 1.88 15.81
CA LYS A 144 10.42 0.98 16.97
C LYS A 144 9.13 1.27 17.76
N ILE A 145 8.19 1.99 17.15
CA ILE A 145 7.02 2.53 17.84
C ILE A 145 6.10 1.42 18.37
N MET A 146 6.02 0.27 17.68
CA MET A 146 5.24 -0.88 18.15
C MET A 146 6.15 -2.01 18.66
N PRO A 147 6.09 -2.37 19.96
CA PRO A 147 6.90 -3.45 20.51
C PRO A 147 6.57 -4.77 19.80
N GLY A 148 7.57 -5.35 19.13
CA GLY A 148 7.46 -6.63 18.41
C GLY A 148 6.85 -6.57 17.00
N HIS A 149 6.50 -5.39 16.46
CA HIS A 149 5.79 -5.27 15.17
C HIS A 149 6.46 -4.36 14.13
N GLY A 150 7.62 -3.77 14.46
CA GLY A 150 8.35 -2.84 13.59
C GLY A 150 7.89 -1.39 13.77
N GLY A 151 7.97 -0.60 12.71
CA GLY A 151 7.45 0.75 12.66
C GLY A 151 5.99 0.79 12.19
N PHE A 152 5.32 1.92 12.44
CA PHE A 152 3.94 2.14 12.03
C PHE A 152 3.77 2.10 10.51
N LEU A 153 4.74 2.63 9.76
CA LEU A 153 4.70 2.67 8.30
C LEU A 153 4.80 1.26 7.68
N ASP A 154 5.52 0.34 8.33
CA ASP A 154 5.66 -1.06 7.88
C ASP A 154 4.32 -1.84 7.85
N ARG A 155 3.22 -1.24 8.33
CA ARG A 155 1.86 -1.81 8.30
C ARG A 155 0.97 -1.23 7.22
N PHE A 156 1.38 -0.12 6.63
CA PHE A 156 0.63 0.61 5.62
C PHE A 156 1.42 0.72 4.31
N ASP A 157 2.57 0.06 4.20
CA ASP A 157 3.49 0.11 3.06
C ASP A 157 2.80 -0.14 1.71
N GLY A 158 1.94 -1.16 1.64
CA GLY A 158 1.13 -1.43 0.45
C GLY A 158 -0.04 -0.46 0.27
N VAL A 159 -0.58 0.06 1.38
CA VAL A 159 -1.67 1.04 1.35
C VAL A 159 -1.21 2.36 0.75
N LEU A 160 0.04 2.75 0.98
CA LEU A 160 0.54 4.06 0.60
C LEU A 160 0.51 4.30 -0.92
N ILE A 161 0.84 3.31 -1.75
CA ILE A 161 0.83 3.51 -3.21
C ILE A 161 -0.55 3.21 -3.81
N ALA A 162 -1.27 2.22 -3.27
CA ALA A 162 -2.56 1.82 -3.84
C ALA A 162 -3.70 2.83 -3.53
N ALA A 163 -3.70 3.49 -2.37
CA ALA A 163 -4.81 4.36 -1.96
C ALA A 163 -5.02 5.58 -2.89
N PRO A 164 -3.97 6.34 -3.31
CA PRO A 164 -4.15 7.43 -4.26
C PRO A 164 -4.72 6.99 -5.61
N LEU A 165 -4.29 5.83 -6.11
CA LEU A 165 -4.70 5.30 -7.40
C LEU A 165 -6.16 4.84 -7.38
N VAL A 166 -6.55 4.15 -6.30
CA VAL A 166 -7.95 3.75 -6.08
C VAL A 166 -8.84 4.99 -5.93
N TYR A 167 -8.38 6.02 -5.20
CA TYR A 167 -9.13 7.25 -5.04
C TYR A 167 -9.34 7.99 -6.37
N ILE A 168 -8.29 8.16 -7.17
CA ILE A 168 -8.38 8.78 -8.50
C ILE A 168 -9.32 7.97 -9.40
N PHE A 169 -9.19 6.64 -9.41
CA PHE A 169 -10.07 5.77 -10.20
C PHE A 169 -11.54 5.99 -9.84
N LEU A 170 -11.89 5.96 -8.55
CA LEU A 170 -13.27 6.11 -8.09
C LEU A 170 -13.82 7.53 -8.29
N LEU A 171 -12.97 8.56 -8.40
CA LEU A 171 -13.40 9.92 -8.76
C LEU A 171 -13.73 10.08 -10.24
N LEU A 172 -13.14 9.25 -11.11
CA LEU A 172 -13.28 9.36 -12.56
C LEU A 172 -14.50 8.59 -13.10
N VAL A 173 -15.15 7.79 -12.26
CA VAL A 173 -16.29 6.93 -12.60
C VAL A 173 -17.52 7.35 -11.82
#